data_AF-A0A1E7GIZ9-F1
#
_entry.id   AF-A0A1E7GIZ9-F1
#
_cell.length_a   1.000
_cell.length_b   1.000
_cell.length_c   1.000
_cell.angle_alpha   90.00
_cell.angle_beta   90.00
_cell.angle_gamma   90.00
#
_symmetry.space_group_name_H-M   'P 1'
#
loop_
_entity.id
_entity.type
_entity.pdbx_description
1 polymer ?
#
loop_
_entity_poly.entity_id
_entity_poly.type
_entity_poly.pdbx_seq_one_letter_code
_entity_poly.pdbx_strand_id
1 'polypeptide(L)'
;MNRKNLKISRAQLVGFALFSVLILSVVSLSQAKGIKHLKATDSAADCYECHKYVTPRVAQNWLESKHGVQLMKCFVCHGQPDGKGSIPFSVKPDPVAVCAKCHDPAMQRMNEKFGNEKGCYECHPFHQNSLHHDAYKKSASKKQ
;
A
#
# COMPACT_ATOMS: atom_id res chain seq x y z
N MET A 1 -5.04 -44.32 28.14
CA MET A 1 -4.66 -42.89 27.99
C MET A 1 -3.86 -42.47 29.22
N ASN A 2 -2.53 -42.48 29.17
CA ASN A 2 -1.67 -42.24 30.33
C ASN A 2 -1.16 -40.79 30.32
N ARG A 3 -1.83 -39.88 31.04
CA ARG A 3 -1.38 -38.49 31.21
C ARG A 3 -0.25 -38.46 32.23
N LYS A 4 1.00 -38.51 31.78
CA LYS A 4 2.16 -38.22 32.62
C LYS A 4 2.11 -36.75 33.00
N ASN A 5 1.90 -36.45 34.29
CA ASN A 5 1.94 -35.09 34.84
C ASN A 5 3.36 -34.52 34.68
N LEU A 6 3.52 -33.54 33.79
CA LEU A 6 4.78 -32.88 33.52
C LEU A 6 5.11 -31.95 34.71
N LYS A 7 6.09 -32.34 35.54
CA LYS A 7 6.57 -31.51 36.66
C LYS A 7 7.56 -30.48 36.13
N ILE A 8 7.10 -29.25 35.91
CA ILE A 8 7.94 -28.13 35.47
C ILE A 8 8.68 -27.57 36.69
N SER A 9 10.01 -27.54 36.64
CA SER A 9 10.85 -27.02 37.73
C SER A 9 10.90 -25.48 37.73
N ARG A 10 11.21 -24.88 38.89
CA ARG A 10 11.38 -23.42 39.02
C ARG A 10 12.48 -22.88 38.08
N ALA A 11 13.53 -23.66 37.82
CA ALA A 11 14.57 -23.31 36.87
C ALA A 11 14.06 -23.29 35.42
N GLN A 12 13.14 -24.21 35.05
CA GLN A 12 12.51 -24.20 33.74
C GLN A 12 11.58 -22.99 33.56
N LEU A 13 10.83 -22.60 34.59
CA LEU A 13 9.99 -21.38 34.56
C LEU A 13 10.82 -20.11 34.38
N VAL A 14 11.96 -19.99 35.09
CA VAL A 14 12.87 -18.85 34.94
C VAL A 14 13.52 -18.84 33.55
N GLY A 15 13.94 -20.01 33.04
CA GLY A 15 14.48 -20.14 31.69
C GLY A 15 13.48 -19.73 30.60
N PHE A 16 12.22 -20.16 30.71
CA PHE A 16 11.17 -19.75 29.78
C PHE A 16 10.85 -18.26 29.86
N ALA A 17 10.86 -17.67 31.07
CA ALA A 17 10.65 -16.23 31.26
C ALA A 17 11.80 -15.38 30.66
N LEU A 18 13.05 -15.82 30.84
CA LEU A 18 14.21 -15.14 30.24
C LEU A 18 14.22 -15.27 28.72
N PHE A 19 13.85 -16.44 28.19
CA PHE A 19 13.75 -16.68 26.75
C PHE A 19 12.62 -15.86 26.12
N SER A 20 11.46 -15.75 26.77
CA SER A 20 10.36 -14.92 26.27
C SER A 20 10.70 -13.42 26.31
N VAL A 21 11.37 -12.92 27.35
CA VAL A 21 11.86 -11.53 27.40
C VAL A 21 12.89 -11.25 26.28
N LEU A 22 13.78 -12.21 25.99
CA LEU A 22 14.75 -12.09 24.89
C LEU A 22 14.04 -12.00 23.52
N ILE A 23 12.99 -12.81 23.32
CA ILE A 23 12.19 -12.79 22.09
C ILE A 23 11.41 -11.46 21.95
N LEU A 24 10.81 -10.93 23.02
CA LEU A 24 10.12 -9.64 22.95
C LEU A 24 11.07 -8.48 22.61
N SER A 25 12.32 -8.57 23.07
CA SER A 25 13.34 -7.56 22.80
C SER A 25 13.74 -7.51 21.31
N VAL A 26 13.88 -8.67 20.64
CA VAL A 26 14.21 -8.70 19.20
C VAL A 26 13.05 -8.25 18.31
N VAL A 27 11.80 -8.49 18.72
CA VAL A 27 10.60 -8.03 17.98
C VAL A 27 10.49 -6.50 18.00
N SER A 28 10.89 -5.86 19.10
CA SER A 28 10.80 -4.41 19.27
C SER A 28 11.81 -3.65 18.40
N LEU A 29 12.94 -4.27 18.04
CA LEU A 29 13.95 -3.69 17.16
C LEU A 29 13.54 -3.70 15.67
N SER A 30 12.50 -4.47 15.32
CA SER A 30 12.02 -4.60 13.94
C SER A 30 11.06 -3.47 13.51
N GLN A 31 10.78 -2.49 14.38
CA GLN A 31 10.06 -1.30 13.97
C GLN A 31 10.99 -0.38 13.18
N ALA A 32 11.07 -0.63 11.87
CA ALA A 32 11.64 0.28 10.90
C ALA A 32 10.90 1.63 10.98
N LYS A 33 11.46 2.55 11.77
CA LYS A 33 11.12 3.98 11.74
C LYS A 33 11.30 4.42 10.29
N GLY A 34 10.20 4.81 9.64
CA GLY A 34 10.08 4.93 8.19
C GLY A 34 11.32 5.52 7.53
N ILE A 35 11.94 4.75 6.64
CA ILE A 35 13.07 5.20 5.82
C ILE A 35 12.61 6.46 5.09
N LYS A 36 13.26 7.61 5.39
CA LYS A 36 13.07 8.82 4.58
C LYS A 36 13.36 8.42 3.14
N HIS A 37 12.45 8.74 2.20
CA HIS A 37 12.69 8.44 0.78
C HIS A 37 14.09 8.95 0.43
N LEU A 38 14.94 8.03 -0.02
CA LEU A 38 16.33 8.33 -0.31
C LEU A 38 16.37 9.43 -1.37
N LYS A 39 17.41 10.26 -1.33
CA LYS A 39 17.62 11.27 -2.36
C LYS A 39 17.64 10.55 -3.70
N ALA A 40 16.72 10.94 -4.57
CA ALA A 40 16.58 10.36 -5.88
C ALA A 40 17.93 10.46 -6.62
N THR A 41 18.51 9.33 -7.05
CA THR A 41 19.55 9.29 -8.08
C THR A 41 18.98 9.79 -9.41
N ASP A 42 19.82 10.06 -10.41
CA ASP A 42 19.32 10.49 -11.74
C ASP A 42 18.40 9.45 -12.41
N SER A 43 18.47 8.20 -11.97
CA SER A 43 17.55 7.10 -12.31
C SER A 43 16.33 6.95 -11.39
N ALA A 44 16.31 7.60 -10.23
CA ALA A 44 15.26 7.47 -9.22
C ALA A 44 13.98 8.26 -9.52
N ALA A 45 13.89 8.87 -10.71
CA ALA A 45 12.59 9.19 -11.31
C ALA A 45 11.75 7.91 -11.52
N ASP A 46 12.39 6.74 -11.64
CA ASP A 46 11.69 5.46 -11.71
C ASP A 46 11.57 4.81 -10.34
N CYS A 47 10.58 5.26 -9.56
CA CYS A 47 10.26 4.72 -8.24
C CYS A 47 10.12 3.18 -8.25
N TYR A 48 9.73 2.60 -9.40
CA TYR A 48 9.56 1.18 -9.60
C TYR A 48 10.84 0.37 -9.37
N GLU A 49 12.02 0.89 -9.75
CA GLU A 49 13.28 0.15 -9.70
C GLU A 49 13.67 -0.30 -8.29
N CYS A 50 13.39 0.53 -7.28
CA CYS A 50 13.54 0.15 -5.89
C CYS A 50 12.29 -0.59 -5.38
N HIS A 51 11.10 -0.10 -5.70
CA HIS A 51 9.84 -0.60 -5.13
C HIS A 51 9.46 -2.02 -5.59
N LYS A 52 9.97 -2.50 -6.72
CA LYS A 52 9.85 -3.90 -7.13
C LYS A 52 10.56 -4.87 -6.16
N TYR A 53 11.53 -4.39 -5.39
CA TYR A 53 12.22 -5.18 -4.38
C TYR A 53 11.76 -4.88 -2.95
N VAL A 54 11.55 -3.61 -2.60
CA VAL A 54 11.19 -3.23 -1.22
C VAL A 54 9.70 -3.39 -0.92
N THR A 55 8.84 -3.28 -1.94
CA THR A 55 7.38 -3.46 -1.83
C THR A 55 6.84 -4.27 -3.01
N PRO A 56 7.32 -5.51 -3.22
CA PRO A 56 7.13 -6.26 -4.46
C PRO A 56 5.64 -6.44 -4.82
N ARG A 57 4.79 -6.73 -3.83
CA ARG A 57 3.36 -6.90 -4.05
C ARG A 57 2.65 -5.61 -4.51
N VAL A 58 3.00 -4.46 -3.92
CA VAL A 58 2.41 -3.17 -4.29
C VAL A 58 2.87 -2.77 -5.69
N ALA A 59 4.16 -2.93 -5.97
CA ALA A 59 4.74 -2.64 -7.28
C ALA A 59 4.13 -3.54 -8.37
N GLN A 60 3.95 -4.84 -8.09
CA GLN A 60 3.30 -5.76 -9.01
C GLN A 60 1.84 -5.39 -9.25
N ASN A 61 1.05 -5.16 -8.20
CA ASN A 61 -0.34 -4.78 -8.38
C ASN A 61 -0.50 -3.45 -9.12
N TRP A 62 0.39 -2.48 -8.89
CA TRP A 62 0.42 -1.24 -9.66
C TRP A 62 0.69 -1.54 -11.14
N LEU A 63 1.75 -2.31 -11.44
CA LEU A 63 2.14 -2.66 -12.80
C LEU A 63 1.00 -3.33 -13.57
N GLU A 64 0.24 -4.20 -12.89
CA GLU A 64 -0.91 -4.92 -13.44
C GLU A 64 -2.23 -4.14 -13.38
N SER A 65 -2.25 -2.94 -12.82
CA SER A 65 -3.43 -2.08 -12.75
C SER A 65 -3.65 -1.33 -14.07
N LYS A 66 -4.85 -0.80 -14.29
CA LYS A 66 -5.10 0.10 -15.44
C LYS A 66 -4.14 1.29 -15.50
N HIS A 67 -3.69 1.81 -14.36
CA HIS A 67 -2.73 2.92 -14.33
C HIS A 67 -1.32 2.47 -14.70
N GLY A 68 -0.89 1.29 -14.23
CA GLY A 68 0.42 0.72 -14.57
C GLY A 68 0.55 0.35 -16.05
N VAL A 69 -0.46 -0.30 -16.63
CA VAL A 69 -0.45 -0.66 -18.06
C VAL A 69 -0.50 0.56 -18.99
N GLN A 70 -1.01 1.69 -18.50
CA GLN A 70 -0.98 2.99 -19.20
C GLN A 70 0.28 3.81 -18.87
N LEU A 71 1.26 3.21 -18.19
CA LEU A 71 2.54 3.83 -17.83
C LEU A 71 2.41 5.08 -16.95
N MET A 72 1.31 5.20 -16.20
CA MET A 72 1.11 6.28 -15.25
C MET A 72 2.10 6.15 -14.09
N LYS A 73 3.11 7.02 -14.07
CA LYS A 73 4.21 6.95 -13.10
C LYS A 73 3.73 7.23 -11.67
N CYS A 74 4.42 6.63 -10.69
CA CYS A 74 4.06 6.71 -9.27
C CYS A 74 3.93 8.15 -8.78
N PHE A 75 4.82 9.04 -9.23
CA PHE A 75 4.85 10.45 -8.83
C PHE A 75 3.62 11.25 -9.28
N VAL A 76 2.82 10.74 -10.23
CA VAL A 76 1.60 11.44 -10.65
C VAL A 76 0.57 11.47 -9.51
N CYS A 77 0.52 10.40 -8.72
CA CYS A 77 -0.33 10.32 -7.53
C CYS A 77 0.44 10.63 -6.24
N HIS A 78 1.73 10.31 -6.17
CA HIS A 78 2.53 10.47 -4.95
C HIS A 78 3.35 11.76 -4.86
N GLY A 79 3.46 12.53 -5.95
CA GLY A 79 4.39 13.67 -6.06
C GLY A 79 5.84 13.23 -6.27
N GLN A 80 6.72 14.20 -6.54
CA GLN A 80 8.15 13.93 -6.63
C GLN A 80 8.84 14.25 -5.30
N PRO A 81 9.73 13.39 -4.77
CA PRO A 81 10.41 13.63 -3.49
C PRO A 81 11.26 14.90 -3.42
N ASP A 82 11.67 15.45 -4.56
CA ASP A 82 12.42 16.70 -4.66
C ASP A 82 11.53 17.96 -4.64
N GLY A 83 10.21 17.78 -4.53
CA GLY A 83 9.23 18.86 -4.48
C GLY A 83 8.87 19.47 -5.83
N LYS A 84 9.43 18.97 -6.94
CA LYS A 84 9.18 19.52 -8.30
C LYS A 84 7.96 18.93 -9.00
N GLY A 85 7.26 17.99 -8.36
CA GLY A 85 6.06 17.36 -8.90
C GLY A 85 4.85 18.30 -8.91
N SER A 86 3.83 17.93 -9.70
CA SER A 86 2.54 18.66 -9.79
C SER A 86 1.66 18.56 -8.53
N ILE A 87 2.11 17.80 -7.53
CA ILE A 87 1.50 17.67 -6.20
C ILE A 87 2.61 17.52 -5.15
N PRO A 88 2.33 17.92 -3.89
CA PRO A 88 3.23 17.65 -2.78
C PRO A 88 3.54 16.15 -2.67
N PHE A 89 4.79 15.83 -2.35
CA PHE A 89 5.17 14.45 -2.12
C PHE A 89 4.45 13.87 -0.90
N SER A 90 3.77 12.74 -1.07
CA SER A 90 3.15 11.98 0.01
C SER A 90 3.10 10.49 -0.31
N VAL A 91 3.47 9.65 0.65
CA VAL A 91 3.30 8.19 0.58
C VAL A 91 1.83 7.79 0.66
N LYS A 92 0.97 8.66 1.23
CA LYS A 92 -0.48 8.50 1.33
C LYS A 92 -1.14 9.78 0.82
N PRO A 93 -1.21 9.99 -0.50
CA PRO A 93 -1.82 11.17 -1.06
C PRO A 93 -3.32 11.21 -0.75
N ASP A 94 -3.89 12.41 -0.68
CA ASP A 94 -5.35 12.57 -0.60
C ASP A 94 -5.99 12.03 -1.89
N PRO A 95 -6.81 10.97 -1.81
CA PRO A 95 -7.42 10.35 -2.98
C PRO A 95 -8.31 11.31 -3.76
N VAL A 96 -9.01 12.23 -3.10
CA VAL A 96 -9.88 13.19 -3.78
C VAL A 96 -9.04 14.14 -4.61
N ALA A 97 -8.02 14.74 -4.01
CA ALA A 97 -7.12 15.67 -4.69
C ALA A 97 -6.38 15.04 -5.89
N VAL A 98 -5.98 13.78 -5.82
CA VAL A 98 -5.23 13.14 -6.93
C VAL A 98 -6.13 12.54 -8.00
N CYS A 99 -7.26 11.94 -7.62
CA CYS A 99 -8.18 11.32 -8.58
C CYS A 99 -8.93 12.38 -9.37
N ALA A 100 -9.38 13.48 -8.73
CA ALA A 100 -10.17 14.52 -9.40
C ALA A 100 -9.40 15.16 -10.56
N LYS A 101 -8.07 15.28 -10.48
CA LYS A 101 -7.24 15.83 -11.58
C LYS A 101 -7.48 15.16 -12.93
N CYS A 102 -7.85 13.89 -12.95
CA CYS A 102 -8.15 13.13 -14.18
C CYS A 102 -9.60 12.64 -14.26
N HIS A 103 -10.30 12.51 -13.13
CA HIS A 103 -11.61 11.88 -13.04
C HIS A 103 -12.72 12.82 -12.54
N ASP A 104 -12.49 14.13 -12.43
CA ASP A 104 -13.45 15.09 -11.90
C ASP A 104 -14.87 14.97 -12.51
N PRO A 105 -15.08 14.92 -13.84
CA PRO A 105 -16.43 14.76 -14.38
C PRO A 105 -17.11 13.43 -14.04
N ALA A 106 -16.34 12.36 -13.79
CA ALA A 106 -16.89 11.09 -13.36
C ALA A 106 -17.20 11.10 -11.86
N MET A 107 -16.35 11.73 -11.05
CA MET A 107 -16.54 11.88 -9.61
C MET A 107 -17.74 12.78 -9.28
N GLN A 108 -17.94 13.89 -10.01
CA GLN A 108 -19.11 14.74 -9.86
C GLN A 108 -20.41 13.96 -10.11
N ARG A 109 -20.49 13.22 -11.22
CA ARG A 109 -21.66 12.35 -11.52
C ARG A 109 -21.89 11.28 -10.46
N MET A 110 -20.82 10.70 -9.91
CA MET A 110 -20.93 9.73 -8.81
C MET A 110 -21.44 10.39 -7.52
N ASN A 111 -20.99 11.60 -7.23
CA ASN A 111 -21.47 12.37 -6.09
C ASN A 111 -22.94 12.77 -6.24
N GLU A 112 -23.34 13.28 -7.40
CA GLU A 112 -24.74 13.64 -7.69
C GLU A 112 -25.68 12.45 -7.54
N LYS A 113 -25.27 11.27 -8.01
CA LYS A 113 -26.12 10.07 -8.03
C LYS A 113 -26.12 9.32 -6.70
N PHE A 114 -25.01 9.31 -5.97
CA PHE A 114 -24.82 8.42 -4.82
C PHE A 114 -24.34 9.13 -3.55
N GLY A 115 -24.12 10.44 -3.58
CA GLY A 115 -23.60 11.22 -2.44
C GLY A 115 -22.18 10.83 -2.02
N ASN A 116 -21.38 10.24 -2.92
CA ASN A 116 -20.07 9.68 -2.61
C ASN A 116 -18.91 10.44 -3.27
N GLU A 117 -18.74 11.71 -2.89
CA GLU A 117 -17.64 12.54 -3.38
C GLU A 117 -16.25 12.06 -2.90
N LYS A 118 -16.16 11.55 -1.67
CA LYS A 118 -14.89 11.35 -0.96
C LYS A 118 -14.46 9.90 -0.79
N GLY A 119 -15.34 8.94 -1.10
CA GLY A 119 -15.11 7.50 -0.87
C GLY A 119 -14.84 6.70 -2.15
N CYS A 120 -14.31 7.31 -3.22
CA CYS A 120 -14.07 6.59 -4.48
C CYS A 120 -13.21 5.33 -4.27
N TYR A 121 -12.24 5.39 -3.35
CA TYR A 121 -11.33 4.30 -3.04
C TYR A 121 -11.96 3.15 -2.24
N GLU A 122 -13.15 3.34 -1.66
CA GLU A 122 -13.88 2.30 -0.94
C GLU A 122 -14.29 1.18 -1.89
N CYS A 123 -14.68 1.55 -3.12
CA CYS A 123 -14.98 0.62 -4.21
C CYS A 123 -13.82 0.45 -5.19
N HIS A 124 -12.94 1.45 -5.33
CA HIS A 124 -11.77 1.42 -6.20
C HIS A 124 -10.45 1.49 -5.42
N PRO A 125 -10.04 0.39 -4.76
CA PRO A 125 -8.87 0.42 -3.91
C PRO A 125 -7.58 0.71 -4.70
N PHE A 126 -6.56 1.20 -3.98
CA PHE A 126 -5.26 1.54 -4.56
C PHE A 126 -4.47 0.30 -4.96
N HIS A 127 -3.60 0.46 -5.96
CA HIS A 127 -2.65 -0.56 -6.40
C HIS A 127 -3.30 -1.95 -6.45
N GLN A 128 -4.36 -2.08 -7.23
CA GLN A 128 -5.10 -3.33 -7.42
C GLN A 128 -4.79 -3.89 -8.81
N ASN A 129 -4.53 -5.19 -8.87
CA ASN A 129 -4.32 -5.91 -10.11
C ASN A 129 -5.61 -5.95 -10.93
N SER A 130 -5.61 -5.24 -12.05
CA SER A 130 -6.77 -5.23 -12.95
C SER A 130 -6.86 -6.50 -13.80
N LEU A 131 -5.75 -7.27 -13.90
CA LEU A 131 -5.64 -8.46 -14.74
C LEU A 131 -6.31 -9.72 -14.16
N HIS A 132 -6.40 -9.85 -12.84
CA HIS A 132 -6.90 -11.08 -12.19
C HIS A 132 -8.23 -10.92 -11.45
N HIS A 133 -8.85 -9.73 -11.48
CA HIS A 133 -10.13 -9.45 -10.81
C HIS A 133 -11.07 -8.69 -11.73
N ASP A 134 -11.60 -9.33 -12.78
CA ASP A 134 -12.71 -8.83 -13.61
C ASP A 134 -12.63 -7.35 -14.09
N ALA A 135 -11.49 -6.67 -13.99
CA ALA A 135 -11.43 -5.21 -14.15
C ALA A 135 -11.55 -4.78 -15.62
N TYR A 136 -11.51 -5.75 -16.54
CA TYR A 136 -11.85 -5.59 -17.94
C TYR A 136 -13.32 -5.93 -18.25
N LYS A 137 -14.04 -6.59 -17.33
CA LYS A 137 -15.50 -6.65 -17.43
C LYS A 137 -16.03 -5.23 -17.24
N LYS A 138 -16.94 -4.81 -18.12
CA LYS A 138 -17.63 -3.54 -17.98
C LYS A 138 -18.29 -3.50 -16.59
N SER A 139 -17.96 -2.49 -15.79
CA SER A 139 -18.69 -2.17 -14.57
C SER A 139 -20.17 -1.99 -14.90
N ALA A 140 -21.06 -2.18 -13.92
CA ALA A 140 -22.50 -1.94 -14.10
C ALA A 140 -22.77 -0.52 -14.63
N SER A 141 -21.93 0.46 -14.28
CA SER A 141 -21.98 1.83 -14.81
C SER A 141 -21.68 1.98 -16.30
N LYS A 142 -21.09 0.97 -16.96
CA LYS A 142 -20.82 0.93 -18.41
C LYS A 142 -21.76 0.00 -19.19
N LYS A 143 -22.77 -0.56 -18.51
CA LYS A 143 -23.85 -1.36 -19.14
C LYS A 143 -25.13 -0.55 -19.39
N GLN A 144 -25.17 0.71 -18.95
CA GLN A 144 -26.19 1.71 -19.28
C GLN A 144 -25.72 2.49 -20.51
#